data_AF-A0A969NCV9-F1
#
_entry.id   AF-A0A969NCV9-F1
#
_cell.length_a   1.000
_cell.length_b   1.000
_cell.length_c   1.000
_cell.angle_alpha   90.00
_cell.angle_beta   90.00
_cell.angle_gamma   90.00
#
_symmetry.space_group_name_H-M   'P 1'
#
loop_
_entity.id
_entity.type
_entity.pdbx_description
1 polymer ?
#
loop_
_entity_poly.entity_id
_entity_poly.type
_entity_poly.pdbx_seq_one_letter_code
_entity_poly.pdbx_strand_id
1 'polypeptide(L)'
;MVLNKKFLQTLHYTYMRKIDRRILVVASLIFLLGMAYGLMKYFILIKEEPKSRPQKESKRFVKALPVKYTTVLSPTTAPGRLYPLAEFDLVAEASGKILPGSVSLKKGATFATGQVLFTVYPDELALSIKASKSQYLNTLANAMPDIKIDYPGYEESFNTFLLL
;
A
#
# COMPACT_ATOMS: atom_id res chain seq x y z
N MET A 1 55.28 126.57 10.46
CA MET A 1 54.31 127.66 10.26
C MET A 1 52.92 127.06 10.08
N VAL A 2 52.12 127.17 11.13
CA VAL A 2 50.65 127.24 11.19
C VAL A 2 49.83 126.40 10.20
N LEU A 3 49.25 125.35 10.78
CA LEU A 3 47.97 124.70 10.45
C LEU A 3 47.02 125.52 9.58
N ASN A 4 46.39 124.86 8.59
CA ASN A 4 44.99 125.17 8.33
C ASN A 4 44.16 123.93 7.96
N LYS A 5 43.64 123.27 8.99
CA LYS A 5 42.61 122.22 8.91
C LYS A 5 41.33 122.68 8.16
N LYS A 6 41.14 123.97 7.87
CA LYS A 6 39.98 124.45 7.10
C LYS A 6 39.98 124.00 5.64
N PHE A 7 41.14 123.80 5.00
CA PHE A 7 41.16 123.48 3.56
C PHE A 7 40.71 122.03 3.24
N LEU A 8 41.00 121.08 4.13
CA LEU A 8 40.60 119.67 3.94
C LEU A 8 39.13 119.41 4.30
N GLN A 9 38.49 120.26 5.12
CA GLN A 9 37.06 120.13 5.41
C GLN A 9 36.17 120.75 4.33
N THR A 10 36.63 121.75 3.58
CA THR A 10 35.82 122.37 2.50
C THR A 10 35.64 121.42 1.30
N LEU A 11 36.61 120.52 1.06
CA LEU A 11 36.54 119.54 -0.03
C LEU A 11 35.68 118.31 0.33
N HIS A 12 35.62 117.91 1.60
CA HIS A 12 34.84 116.73 2.01
C HIS A 12 33.34 117.02 2.16
N TYR A 13 32.94 118.26 2.50
CA TYR A 13 31.51 118.60 2.68
C TYR A 13 30.77 118.89 1.35
N THR A 14 31.51 119.09 0.25
CA THR A 14 30.94 119.48 -1.05
C THR A 14 30.61 118.26 -1.95
N TYR A 15 31.01 117.04 -1.55
CA TYR A 15 30.62 115.80 -2.26
C TYR A 15 29.40 115.09 -1.64
N MET A 16 28.79 115.68 -0.61
CA MET A 16 27.47 115.29 -0.11
C MET A 16 26.37 115.98 -0.94
N ARG A 17 26.34 115.70 -2.25
CA ARG A 17 25.19 116.03 -3.11
C ARG A 17 24.27 114.81 -3.24
N LYS A 18 23.15 114.88 -2.53
CA LYS A 18 21.85 114.24 -2.82
C LYS A 18 21.91 112.76 -3.28
N ILE A 19 21.84 111.84 -2.33
CA ILE A 19 21.23 110.52 -2.59
C ILE A 19 19.72 110.73 -2.43
N ASP A 20 19.01 110.82 -3.54
CA ASP A 20 17.55 110.90 -3.53
C ASP A 20 16.98 109.63 -2.89
N ARG A 21 15.96 109.76 -2.01
CA ARG A 21 15.27 108.61 -1.35
C ARG A 21 14.90 107.49 -2.33
N ARG A 22 14.67 107.83 -3.60
CA ARG A 22 14.37 106.90 -4.69
C ARG A 22 15.50 105.89 -4.96
N ILE A 23 16.76 106.30 -4.89
CA ILE A 23 17.92 105.42 -5.14
C ILE A 23 18.08 104.40 -4.01
N LEU A 24 17.85 104.82 -2.76
CA LEU A 24 17.92 103.93 -1.60
C LEU A 24 16.80 102.88 -1.62
N VAL A 25 15.59 103.27 -2.05
CA VAL A 25 14.47 102.34 -2.27
C VAL A 25 14.81 101.32 -3.36
N VAL A 26 15.36 101.76 -4.49
CA VAL A 26 15.73 100.86 -5.60
C VAL A 26 16.84 99.88 -5.17
N ALA A 27 17.87 100.34 -4.47
CA ALA A 27 18.94 99.49 -3.96
C ALA A 27 18.42 98.44 -2.96
N SER A 28 17.52 98.82 -2.06
CA SER A 28 16.90 97.90 -1.10
C SER A 28 16.06 96.81 -1.78
N LEU A 29 15.35 97.16 -2.86
CA LEU A 29 14.52 96.23 -3.61
C LEU A 29 15.37 95.20 -4.37
N ILE A 30 16.46 95.65 -4.98
CA ILE A 30 17.41 94.77 -5.66
C ILE A 30 18.07 93.81 -4.66
N PHE A 31 18.44 94.30 -3.48
CA PHE A 31 19.01 93.45 -2.42
C PHE A 31 18.02 92.38 -1.94
N LEU A 32 16.76 92.76 -1.71
CA LEU A 32 15.71 91.83 -1.29
C LEU A 32 15.46 90.73 -2.32
N LEU A 33 15.37 91.10 -3.62
CA LEU A 33 15.19 90.15 -4.71
C LEU A 33 16.39 89.20 -4.87
N GLY A 34 17.61 89.74 -4.76
CA GLY A 34 18.84 88.95 -4.80
C GLY A 34 18.92 87.94 -3.65
N MET A 35 18.57 88.37 -2.43
CA MET A 35 18.60 87.49 -1.27
C MET A 35 17.53 86.39 -1.36
N ALA A 36 16.32 86.71 -1.81
CA ALA A 36 15.26 85.73 -2.01
C ALA A 36 15.63 84.65 -3.04
N TYR A 37 16.26 85.05 -4.15
CA TYR A 37 16.71 84.11 -5.17
C TYR A 37 17.83 83.18 -4.65
N GLY A 38 18.76 83.72 -3.87
CA GLY A 38 19.84 82.93 -3.24
C GLY A 38 19.33 81.87 -2.28
N LEU A 39 18.36 82.23 -1.42
CA LEU A 39 17.77 81.30 -0.46
C LEU A 39 16.99 80.17 -1.16
N MET A 40 16.26 80.47 -2.22
CA MET A 40 15.55 79.45 -3.00
C MET A 40 16.52 78.41 -3.59
N LYS A 41 17.64 78.87 -4.17
CA LYS A 41 18.66 77.98 -4.74
C LYS A 41 19.30 77.09 -3.67
N TYR A 42 19.53 77.63 -2.48
CA TYR A 42 20.08 76.89 -1.35
C TYR A 42 19.13 75.75 -0.89
N PHE A 43 17.83 76.02 -0.77
CA PHE A 43 16.86 74.99 -0.35
C PHE A 43 16.65 73.88 -1.38
N ILE A 44 16.74 74.18 -2.68
CA ILE A 44 16.64 73.15 -3.74
C ILE A 44 17.82 72.19 -3.67
N LEU A 45 19.03 72.70 -3.39
CA LEU A 45 20.25 71.90 -3.35
C LEU A 45 20.28 70.90 -2.18
N ILE A 46 19.65 71.25 -1.05
CA ILE A 46 19.59 70.39 0.15
C ILE A 46 18.50 69.32 0.03
N LYS A 47 17.57 69.46 -0.92
CA LYS A 47 16.49 68.49 -1.07
C LYS A 47 17.01 67.21 -1.74
N GLU A 48 17.25 66.18 -0.94
CA GLU A 48 17.56 64.84 -1.45
C GLU A 48 16.37 64.26 -2.22
N GLU A 49 16.65 63.70 -3.40
CA GLU A 49 15.65 63.08 -4.25
C GLU A 49 15.04 61.83 -3.57
N PRO A 50 13.71 61.63 -3.64
CA PRO A 50 13.07 60.52 -2.97
C PRO A 50 13.54 59.18 -3.55
N LYS A 51 14.16 58.33 -2.72
CA LYS A 51 14.61 56.98 -3.10
C LYS A 51 13.43 56.13 -3.60
N SER A 52 13.46 55.78 -4.88
CA SER A 52 12.51 54.84 -5.49
C SER A 52 12.74 53.43 -4.92
N ARG A 53 11.70 52.83 -4.34
CA ARG A 53 11.74 51.47 -3.79
C ARG A 53 11.55 50.47 -4.93
N PRO A 54 12.42 49.47 -5.13
CA PRO A 54 12.19 48.45 -6.16
C PRO A 54 10.90 47.67 -5.84
N GLN A 55 10.11 47.36 -6.89
CA GLN A 55 8.88 46.60 -6.73
C GLN A 55 9.19 45.19 -6.23
N LYS A 56 8.59 44.84 -5.08
CA LYS A 56 8.69 43.50 -4.51
C LYS A 56 7.72 42.58 -5.25
N GLU A 57 8.22 41.74 -6.14
CA GLU A 57 7.40 40.75 -6.83
C GLU A 57 6.71 39.83 -5.82
N SER A 58 5.37 39.85 -5.78
CA SER A 58 4.61 38.95 -4.92
C SER A 58 4.54 37.56 -5.55
N LYS A 59 5.36 36.62 -5.08
CA LYS A 59 5.21 35.21 -5.43
C LYS A 59 4.06 34.62 -4.61
N ARG A 60 3.01 34.17 -5.31
CA ARG A 60 1.86 33.50 -4.68
C ARG A 60 2.23 32.05 -4.41
N PHE A 61 2.27 31.69 -3.13
CA PHE A 61 2.50 30.31 -2.72
C PHE A 61 1.17 29.60 -2.51
N VAL A 62 1.10 28.34 -2.95
CA VAL A 62 -0.02 27.44 -2.71
C VAL A 62 0.48 26.24 -1.93
N LYS A 63 -0.36 25.73 -1.02
CA LYS A 63 -0.05 24.53 -0.26
C LYS A 63 -0.46 23.31 -1.10
N ALA A 64 0.51 22.53 -1.54
CA ALA A 64 0.28 21.27 -2.24
C ALA A 64 0.73 20.09 -1.38
N LEU A 65 0.02 18.96 -1.50
CA LEU A 65 0.40 17.70 -0.89
C LEU A 65 0.89 16.76 -1.99
N PRO A 66 2.07 16.15 -1.86
CA PRO A 66 2.55 15.18 -2.84
C PRO A 66 1.71 13.91 -2.75
N VAL A 67 1.13 13.49 -3.88
CA VAL A 67 0.36 12.25 -3.98
C VAL A 67 1.35 11.08 -3.99
N LYS A 68 1.18 10.16 -3.03
CA LYS A 68 1.87 8.87 -3.04
C LYS A 68 0.92 7.83 -3.63
N TYR A 69 1.30 7.28 -4.77
CA TYR A 69 0.55 6.20 -5.39
C TYR A 69 0.68 4.94 -4.54
N THR A 70 -0.45 4.41 -4.10
CA THR A 70 -0.53 3.12 -3.43
C THR A 70 -1.57 2.27 -4.15
N THR A 71 -1.34 0.96 -4.18
CA THR A 71 -2.32 0.02 -4.69
C THR A 71 -3.34 -0.24 -3.60
N VAL A 72 -4.59 0.14 -3.83
CA VAL A 72 -5.70 -0.13 -2.91
C VAL A 72 -6.32 -1.47 -3.31
N LEU A 73 -6.16 -2.48 -2.46
CA LEU A 73 -6.85 -3.76 -2.62
C LEU A 73 -8.23 -3.65 -1.97
N SER A 74 -9.29 -4.01 -2.70
CA SER A 74 -10.65 -4.07 -2.20
C SER A 74 -11.09 -5.54 -2.13
N PRO A 75 -10.86 -6.23 -1.00
CA PRO A 75 -11.28 -7.62 -0.86
C PRO A 75 -12.80 -7.69 -0.74
N THR A 76 -13.43 -8.50 -1.58
CA THR A 76 -14.87 -8.76 -1.55
C THR A 76 -15.13 -10.15 -0.97
N THR A 77 -15.95 -10.24 0.07
CA THR A 77 -16.38 -11.52 0.66
C THR A 77 -17.79 -11.85 0.18
N ALA A 78 -17.98 -13.06 -0.31
CA ALA A 78 -19.30 -13.61 -0.65
C ALA A 78 -19.58 -14.85 0.21
N PRO A 79 -20.82 -15.03 0.72
CA PRO A 79 -21.19 -16.27 1.37
C PRO A 79 -21.28 -17.41 0.34
N GLY A 80 -20.71 -18.56 0.68
CA GLY A 80 -20.77 -19.78 -0.12
C GLY A 80 -21.31 -20.95 0.71
N ARG A 81 -21.83 -21.97 0.02
CA ARG A 81 -22.22 -23.23 0.68
C ARG A 81 -21.01 -24.15 0.74
N LEU A 82 -20.83 -24.80 1.89
CA LEU A 82 -19.82 -25.84 2.05
C LEU A 82 -20.40 -27.17 1.61
N TYR A 83 -19.58 -27.94 0.91
CA TYR A 83 -19.88 -29.32 0.54
C TYR A 83 -18.80 -30.22 1.14
N PRO A 84 -19.15 -31.45 1.54
CA PRO A 84 -18.15 -32.41 1.97
C PRO A 84 -17.17 -32.67 0.82
N LEU A 85 -15.90 -32.86 1.18
CA LEU A 85 -14.85 -33.13 0.20
C LEU A 85 -15.11 -34.46 -0.53
N ALA A 86 -15.63 -35.46 0.19
CA ALA A 86 -16.01 -36.74 -0.34
C ALA A 86 -17.10 -37.37 0.53
N GLU A 87 -18.02 -38.08 -0.12
CA GLU A 87 -19.03 -38.91 0.52
C GLU A 87 -18.80 -40.36 0.08
N PHE A 88 -18.87 -41.30 1.03
CA PHE A 88 -18.62 -42.71 0.77
C PHE A 88 -19.72 -43.56 1.41
N ASP A 89 -20.31 -44.45 0.62
CA ASP A 89 -21.19 -45.50 1.11
C ASP A 89 -20.38 -46.77 1.35
N LEU A 90 -20.35 -47.22 2.60
CA LEU A 90 -19.65 -48.43 2.99
C LEU A 90 -20.58 -49.64 2.90
N VAL A 91 -20.21 -50.60 2.05
CA VAL A 91 -20.92 -51.86 1.88
C VAL A 91 -20.00 -53.00 2.28
N ALA A 92 -20.52 -53.96 3.04
CA ALA A 92 -19.79 -55.16 3.38
C ALA A 92 -19.67 -56.09 2.16
N GLU A 93 -18.48 -56.57 1.88
CA GLU A 93 -18.24 -57.55 0.81
C GLU A 93 -18.86 -58.91 1.13
N ALA A 94 -18.90 -59.28 2.42
CA ALA A 94 -19.49 -60.52 2.89
C ALA A 94 -20.74 -60.25 3.74
N SER A 95 -21.74 -61.12 3.59
CA SER A 95 -22.91 -61.15 4.46
C SER A 95 -22.61 -61.97 5.71
N GLY A 96 -23.16 -61.55 6.86
CA GLY A 96 -23.07 -62.32 8.09
C GLY A 96 -23.37 -61.50 9.33
N LYS A 97 -23.21 -62.14 10.50
CA LYS A 97 -23.38 -61.49 11.79
C LYS A 97 -22.24 -60.50 12.04
N ILE A 98 -22.59 -59.25 12.37
CA ILE A 98 -21.63 -58.19 12.67
C ILE A 98 -21.15 -58.34 14.13
N LEU A 99 -19.83 -58.39 14.30
CA LEU A 99 -19.15 -58.26 15.58
C LEU A 99 -18.66 -56.82 15.75
N PRO A 100 -18.77 -56.24 16.96
CA PRO A 100 -18.31 -54.89 17.23
C PRO A 100 -16.79 -54.79 17.00
N GLY A 101 -16.38 -53.80 16.20
CA GLY A 101 -14.98 -53.46 15.99
C GLY A 101 -14.48 -52.44 17.00
N SER A 102 -13.36 -51.78 16.64
CA SER A 102 -12.75 -50.73 17.45
C SER A 102 -13.52 -49.40 17.41
N VAL A 103 -14.30 -49.17 16.36
CA VAL A 103 -15.07 -47.93 16.15
C VAL A 103 -16.53 -48.14 16.51
N SER A 104 -17.11 -47.19 17.24
CA SER A 104 -18.55 -47.18 17.47
C SER A 104 -19.28 -46.75 16.18
N LEU A 105 -20.04 -47.64 15.56
CA LEU A 105 -20.85 -47.35 14.36
C LEU A 105 -22.11 -46.54 14.70
N LYS A 106 -21.94 -45.41 15.37
CA LYS A 106 -22.99 -44.45 15.69
C LYS A 106 -22.83 -43.22 14.81
N LYS A 107 -23.94 -42.53 14.56
CA LYS A 107 -23.91 -41.26 13.82
C LYS A 107 -22.95 -40.28 14.51
N GLY A 108 -22.08 -39.66 13.73
CA GLY A 108 -21.08 -38.71 14.23
C GLY A 108 -19.77 -39.34 14.73
N ALA A 109 -19.57 -40.64 14.58
CA ALA A 109 -18.29 -41.27 14.85
C ALA A 109 -17.24 -40.92 13.78
N THR A 110 -16.00 -40.69 14.21
CA THR A 110 -14.86 -40.48 13.33
C THR A 110 -14.03 -41.76 13.23
N PHE A 111 -13.47 -42.01 12.06
CA PHE A 111 -12.59 -43.15 11.80
C PHE A 111 -11.49 -42.76 10.82
N ALA A 112 -10.35 -43.45 10.92
CA ALA A 112 -9.23 -43.27 10.01
C ALA A 112 -9.21 -44.34 8.92
N THR A 113 -8.54 -44.04 7.81
CA THR A 113 -8.27 -45.04 6.76
C THR A 113 -7.49 -46.22 7.34
N GLY A 114 -7.95 -47.44 7.05
CA GLY A 114 -7.34 -48.68 7.54
C GLY A 114 -7.81 -49.13 8.93
N GLN A 115 -8.68 -48.36 9.59
CA GLN A 115 -9.24 -48.76 10.88
C GLN A 115 -10.35 -49.80 10.71
N VAL A 116 -10.31 -50.87 11.52
CA VAL A 116 -11.36 -51.91 11.52
C VAL A 116 -12.63 -51.36 12.17
N LEU A 117 -13.62 -51.11 11.33
CA LEU A 117 -14.93 -50.59 11.72
C LEU A 117 -15.78 -51.67 12.41
N PHE A 118 -15.86 -52.84 11.80
CA PHE A 118 -16.53 -54.03 12.31
C PHE A 118 -15.96 -55.27 11.66
N THR A 119 -16.18 -56.42 12.29
CA THR A 119 -15.77 -57.71 11.77
C THR A 119 -17.00 -58.56 11.51
N VAL A 120 -17.07 -59.23 10.36
CA VAL A 120 -18.12 -60.22 10.10
C VAL A 120 -17.71 -61.54 10.73
N TYR A 121 -18.65 -62.22 11.39
CA TYR A 121 -18.40 -63.48 12.10
C TYR A 121 -17.72 -64.52 11.19
N PRO A 122 -16.47 -64.92 11.47
CA PRO A 122 -15.66 -65.66 10.50
C PRO A 122 -15.95 -67.16 10.45
N ASP A 123 -16.49 -67.76 11.53
CA ASP A 123 -16.60 -69.22 11.60
C ASP A 123 -17.62 -69.77 10.59
N GLU A 124 -18.72 -69.05 10.35
CA GLU A 124 -19.71 -69.43 9.33
C GLU A 124 -19.07 -69.46 7.93
N LEU A 125 -18.26 -68.45 7.62
CA LEU A 125 -17.52 -68.41 6.37
C LEU A 125 -16.49 -69.55 6.28
N ALA A 126 -15.74 -69.80 7.36
CA ALA A 126 -14.75 -70.87 7.41
C ALA A 126 -15.40 -72.25 7.22
N LEU A 127 -16.54 -72.50 7.87
CA LEU A 127 -17.32 -73.73 7.72
C LEU A 127 -17.90 -73.87 6.31
N SER A 128 -18.39 -72.78 5.71
CA SER A 128 -18.90 -72.75 4.33
C SER A 128 -17.80 -73.05 3.30
N ILE A 129 -16.61 -72.45 3.47
CA ILE A 129 -15.44 -72.74 2.62
C ILE A 129 -15.01 -74.20 2.79
N LYS A 130 -15.00 -74.72 4.01
CA LYS A 130 -14.66 -76.13 4.28
C LYS A 130 -15.66 -77.08 3.64
N ALA A 131 -16.96 -76.81 3.74
CA ALA A 131 -18.00 -77.59 3.09
C ALA A 131 -17.84 -77.57 1.56
N SER A 132 -17.58 -76.39 0.99
CA SER A 132 -17.31 -76.21 -0.45
C SER A 132 -16.07 -76.99 -0.90
N LYS A 133 -14.98 -76.98 -0.10
CA LYS A 133 -13.78 -77.80 -0.36
C LYS A 133 -14.13 -79.29 -0.37
N SER A 134 -14.84 -79.79 0.64
CA SER A 134 -15.25 -81.21 0.69
C SER A 134 -16.12 -81.61 -0.50
N GLN A 135 -17.04 -80.75 -0.91
CA GLN A 135 -17.92 -81.01 -2.05
C GLN A 135 -17.15 -81.01 -3.37
N TYR A 136 -16.19 -80.10 -3.53
CA TYR A 136 -15.27 -80.11 -4.65
C TYR A 136 -14.44 -81.40 -4.71
N LEU A 137 -13.84 -81.81 -3.60
CA LEU A 137 -13.03 -83.04 -3.55
C LEU A 137 -13.85 -84.29 -3.85
N ASN A 138 -15.08 -84.39 -3.34
CA ASN A 138 -16.00 -85.47 -3.69
C ASN A 138 -16.32 -85.48 -5.20
N THR A 139 -16.57 -84.31 -5.78
CA THR A 139 -16.85 -84.18 -7.21
C THR A 139 -15.64 -84.58 -8.05
N LEU A 140 -14.45 -84.15 -7.64
CA LEU A 140 -13.19 -84.50 -8.29
C LEU A 140 -12.88 -86.01 -8.19
N ALA A 141 -13.09 -86.60 -7.01
CA ALA A 141 -12.90 -88.04 -6.81
C ALA A 141 -13.83 -88.88 -7.69
N ASN A 142 -15.08 -88.44 -7.86
CA ASN A 142 -16.04 -89.10 -8.75
C ASN A 142 -15.66 -88.97 -10.23
N ALA A 143 -15.04 -87.86 -10.63
CA ALA A 143 -14.56 -87.63 -12.00
C ALA A 143 -13.18 -88.27 -12.27
N MET A 144 -12.48 -88.77 -11.24
CA MET A 144 -11.12 -89.31 -11.37
C MET A 144 -11.00 -90.50 -12.34
N PRO A 145 -11.94 -91.47 -12.38
CA PRO A 145 -11.87 -92.58 -13.33
C PRO A 145 -11.88 -92.10 -14.79
N ASP A 146 -12.71 -91.12 -15.11
CA ASP A 146 -12.83 -90.55 -16.46
C ASP A 146 -11.55 -89.78 -16.82
N ILE A 147 -11.02 -88.98 -15.89
CA ILE A 147 -9.74 -88.26 -16.08
C ILE A 147 -8.59 -89.22 -16.36
N LYS A 148 -8.56 -90.37 -15.69
CA LYS A 148 -7.53 -91.40 -15.90
C LYS A 148 -7.58 -92.00 -17.30
N ILE A 149 -8.78 -92.16 -17.86
CA ILE A 149 -8.99 -92.73 -19.21
C ILE A 149 -8.69 -91.68 -20.29
N ASP A 150 -9.23 -90.47 -20.12
CA ASP A 150 -9.18 -89.42 -21.16
C ASP A 150 -7.85 -88.65 -21.17
N TYR A 151 -7.16 -88.56 -20.02
CA TYR A 151 -5.93 -87.77 -19.84
C TYR A 151 -4.78 -88.58 -19.20
N PRO A 152 -4.28 -89.62 -19.88
CA PRO A 152 -3.15 -90.40 -19.38
C PRO A 152 -1.90 -89.53 -19.22
N GLY A 153 -1.36 -89.47 -18.00
CA GLY A 153 -0.18 -88.68 -17.65
C GLY A 153 -0.43 -87.49 -16.70
N TYR A 154 -1.69 -87.06 -16.53
CA TYR A 154 -2.05 -86.00 -15.57
C TYR A 154 -2.59 -86.52 -14.23
N GLU A 155 -2.78 -87.84 -14.10
CA GLU A 155 -3.35 -88.51 -12.92
C GLU A 155 -2.62 -88.14 -11.61
N GLU A 156 -1.29 -88.06 -11.66
CA GLU A 156 -0.46 -87.73 -10.49
C GLU A 156 -0.67 -86.29 -10.00
N SER A 157 -0.91 -85.35 -10.92
CA SER A 157 -1.18 -83.95 -10.59
C SER A 157 -2.52 -83.79 -9.86
N PHE A 158 -3.56 -84.51 -10.32
CA PHE A 158 -4.88 -84.46 -9.69
C PHE A 158 -4.93 -85.25 -8.37
N ASN A 159 -4.21 -86.37 -8.25
CA ASN A 159 -4.09 -87.11 -6.99
C ASN A 159 -3.37 -86.31 -5.90
N THR A 160 -2.35 -85.53 -6.28
CA THR A 160 -1.66 -84.63 -5.34
C THR A 160 -2.62 -83.58 -4.77
N PHE A 161 -3.54 -83.06 -5.60
CA PHE A 161 -4.54 -82.10 -5.16
C PHE A 161 -5.58 -82.71 -4.20
N LEU A 162 -5.89 -84.00 -4.35
CA LEU A 162 -6.87 -84.71 -3.51
C LEU A 162 -6.35 -85.06 -2.10
N LEU A 163 -5.04 -85.22 -1.96
CA LEU A 163 -4.38 -85.60 -0.70
C LEU A 163 -4.02 -84.39 0.20
N LEU A 164 -4.32 -83.17 -0.24
CA LEU A 164 -3.93 -81.88 0.37
C LEU A 164 -5.14 -81.10 0.95
#